data_AF-A0AAV9S1N8-F1
#
_entry.id   AF-A0AAV9S1N8-F1
#
_cell.length_a   1.000
_cell.length_b   1.000
_cell.length_c   1.000
_cell.angle_alpha   90.00
_cell.angle_beta   90.00
_cell.angle_gamma   90.00
#
_symmetry.space_group_name_H-M   'P 1'
#
loop_
_entity.id
_entity.type
_entity.pdbx_description
1 polymer ?
#
loop_
_entity_poly.entity_id
_entity_poly.type
_entity_poly.pdbx_seq_one_letter_code
_entity_poly.pdbx_strand_id
1 'polypeptide(L)'
;AVKAKRAKRKMERERKKRKRKEFLMKKLAEKSSQEQPAEIKEEAIAPASEKKVKAAIVFNRVETVLGGYETKMQTKIKRKKSEKGKITPLTGKNYKQLLSRVEARKEKLEQLKEKDETKAAEMERKIKWTNMLYKAEGIKIKDDEDQLRVSLKRKEKRRAQRKKKWSQRSEHVIGKMQQRQDKRNKNIQKRKQGKIEKKKERARKKGRVLPEDLKKAAV
;
A
#
# COMPACT_ATOMS: atom_id res chain seq x y z
N ALA A 1 0.02 27.52 -30.11
CA ALA A 1 -1.20 27.31 -29.28
C ALA A 1 -1.09 26.21 -28.21
N VAL A 2 -0.80 24.94 -28.56
CA VAL A 2 -0.87 23.79 -27.62
C VAL A 2 0.15 23.85 -26.47
N LYS A 3 1.38 24.30 -26.72
CA LYS A 3 2.43 24.45 -25.69
C LYS A 3 2.06 25.48 -24.62
N ALA A 4 1.48 26.62 -25.01
CA ALA A 4 1.00 27.65 -24.09
C ALA A 4 -0.17 27.16 -23.21
N LYS A 5 -1.09 26.37 -23.76
CA LYS A 5 -2.20 25.75 -23.00
C LYS A 5 -1.69 24.74 -21.95
N ARG A 6 -0.62 24.00 -22.27
CA ARG A 6 0.04 23.06 -21.36
C ARG A 6 0.81 23.77 -20.25
N ALA A 7 1.48 24.88 -20.56
CA ALA A 7 2.13 25.74 -19.58
C ALA A 7 1.12 26.35 -18.58
N LYS A 8 0.00 26.92 -19.07
CA LYS A 8 -1.07 27.45 -18.20
C LYS A 8 -1.64 26.38 -17.26
N ARG A 9 -1.90 25.16 -17.76
CA ARG A 9 -2.35 24.02 -16.93
C ARG A 9 -1.33 23.59 -15.88
N LYS A 10 -0.03 23.72 -16.16
CA LYS A 10 1.03 23.40 -15.20
C LYS A 10 1.05 24.42 -14.06
N MET A 11 1.00 25.72 -14.38
CA MET A 11 0.94 26.81 -13.40
C MET A 11 -0.33 26.73 -12.53
N GLU A 12 -1.48 26.40 -13.11
CA GLU A 12 -2.73 26.22 -12.37
C GLU A 12 -2.67 25.05 -11.38
N ARG A 13 -2.06 23.93 -11.78
CA ARG A 13 -1.83 22.77 -10.90
C ARG A 13 -0.90 23.11 -9.75
N GLU A 14 0.14 23.90 -10.00
CA GLU A 14 1.07 24.36 -8.96
C GLU A 14 0.39 25.32 -7.98
N ARG A 15 -0.44 26.26 -8.46
CA ARG A 15 -1.26 27.13 -7.61
C ARG A 15 -2.22 26.33 -6.71
N LYS A 16 -2.90 25.32 -7.26
CA LYS A 16 -3.79 24.43 -6.48
C LYS A 16 -3.03 23.60 -5.44
N LYS A 17 -1.80 23.16 -5.75
CA LYS A 17 -0.94 22.45 -4.79
C LYS A 17 -0.48 23.35 -3.64
N ARG A 18 -0.08 24.61 -3.92
CA ARG A 18 0.30 25.59 -2.90
C ARG A 18 -0.85 25.88 -1.93
N LYS A 19 -2.04 26.19 -2.46
CA LYS A 19 -3.25 26.39 -1.64
C LYS A 19 -3.60 25.21 -0.74
N ARG A 20 -3.44 23.97 -1.23
CA ARG A 20 -3.68 22.76 -0.40
C ARG A 20 -2.66 22.61 0.72
N LYS A 21 -1.39 22.96 0.46
CA LYS A 21 -0.33 22.92 1.49
C LYS A 21 -0.56 24.01 2.54
N GLU A 22 -0.88 25.23 2.12
CA GLU A 22 -1.24 26.34 3.03
C GLU A 22 -2.43 25.96 3.92
N PHE A 23 -3.48 25.39 3.35
CA PHE A 23 -4.64 24.93 4.12
C PHE A 23 -4.30 23.80 5.11
N LEU A 24 -3.41 22.88 4.71
CA LEU A 24 -2.94 21.81 5.58
C LEU A 24 -2.10 22.38 6.74
N MET A 25 -1.21 23.32 6.46
CA MET A 25 -0.39 24.00 7.49
C MET A 25 -1.25 24.83 8.43
N LYS A 26 -2.26 25.56 7.92
CA LYS A 26 -3.22 26.28 8.75
C LYS A 26 -4.00 25.34 9.67
N LYS A 27 -4.43 24.19 9.15
CA LYS A 27 -5.14 23.16 9.94
C LYS A 27 -4.24 22.47 10.96
N LEU A 28 -2.94 22.35 10.69
CA LEU A 28 -1.96 21.84 11.66
C LEU A 28 -1.65 22.89 12.73
N ALA A 29 -1.54 24.16 12.34
CA ALA A 29 -1.37 25.28 13.27
C ALA A 29 -2.59 25.47 14.19
N GLU A 30 -3.82 25.40 13.66
CA GLU A 30 -5.05 25.44 14.46
C GLU A 30 -5.13 24.26 15.45
N LYS A 31 -4.61 23.10 15.07
CA LYS A 31 -4.52 21.94 15.97
C LYS A 31 -3.44 22.10 17.03
N SER A 32 -2.28 22.66 16.68
CA SER A 32 -1.22 22.92 17.66
C SER A 32 -1.57 24.09 18.59
N SER A 33 -2.33 25.08 18.13
CA SER A 33 -2.84 26.18 18.98
C SER A 33 -3.95 25.73 19.94
N GLN A 34 -4.57 24.57 19.69
CA GLN A 34 -5.52 23.93 20.62
C GLN A 34 -4.84 22.97 21.61
N GLU A 35 -3.53 22.73 21.49
CA GLU A 35 -2.78 21.84 22.36
C GLU A 35 -1.71 22.65 23.10
N GLN A 36 -2.06 23.27 24.25
CA GLN A 36 -1.29 23.48 25.50
C GLN A 36 -2.05 24.42 26.47
N PRO A 37 -1.91 24.29 27.82
CA PRO A 37 -2.06 23.11 28.66
C PRO A 37 -3.35 23.18 29.52
N ALA A 38 -3.72 22.05 30.11
CA ALA A 38 -4.88 21.92 30.98
C ALA A 38 -4.65 22.63 32.33
N GLU A 39 -5.52 23.59 32.65
CA GLU A 39 -5.79 24.04 34.03
C GLU A 39 -7.08 23.37 34.50
N ILE A 40 -7.00 22.80 35.71
CA ILE A 40 -8.02 22.01 36.37
C ILE A 40 -9.17 22.92 36.82
N LYS A 41 -10.39 22.66 36.33
CA LYS A 41 -11.63 23.07 37.00
C LYS A 41 -12.66 21.95 36.93
N GLU A 42 -13.16 21.60 38.09
CA GLU A 42 -14.22 20.60 38.31
C GLU A 42 -15.58 21.10 37.79
N GLU A 43 -16.31 20.11 37.28
CA GLU A 43 -17.77 19.98 37.13
C GLU A 43 -18.63 21.20 36.74
N ALA A 44 -19.08 21.15 35.47
CA ALA A 44 -20.50 21.34 35.16
C ALA A 44 -20.86 20.43 33.98
N ILE A 45 -21.73 19.45 34.23
CA ILE A 45 -22.35 18.63 33.18
C ILE A 45 -23.36 19.53 32.46
N ALA A 46 -22.90 20.20 31.41
CA ALA A 46 -23.77 20.81 30.41
C ALA A 46 -24.30 19.70 29.49
N PRO A 47 -25.59 19.75 29.09
CA PRO A 47 -26.19 18.71 28.27
C PRO A 47 -25.45 18.60 26.94
N ALA A 48 -25.21 17.35 26.53
CA ALA A 48 -24.54 17.00 25.30
C ALA A 48 -25.07 17.84 24.14
N SER A 49 -24.25 18.77 23.64
CA SER A 49 -24.51 19.42 22.37
C SER A 49 -24.58 18.31 21.32
N GLU A 50 -25.79 18.04 20.87
CA GLU A 50 -26.07 17.16 19.75
C GLU A 50 -25.22 17.65 18.59
N LYS A 51 -24.12 16.94 18.33
CA LYS A 51 -23.38 17.10 17.09
C LYS A 51 -24.36 16.72 16.01
N LYS A 52 -25.00 17.74 15.41
CA LYS A 52 -25.88 17.64 14.25
C LYS A 52 -25.24 16.63 13.31
N VAL A 53 -25.78 15.42 13.33
CA VAL A 53 -25.42 14.36 12.41
C VAL A 53 -25.88 14.91 11.08
N LYS A 54 -24.95 15.46 10.30
CA LYS A 54 -25.24 15.79 8.91
C LYS A 54 -25.58 14.47 8.27
N ALA A 55 -26.88 14.19 8.20
CA ALA A 55 -27.43 13.04 7.54
C ALA A 55 -26.88 13.10 6.11
N ALA A 56 -25.93 12.21 5.82
CA ALA A 56 -25.52 11.96 4.46
C ALA A 56 -26.65 11.15 3.83
N ILE A 57 -27.77 11.83 3.55
CA ILE A 57 -28.83 11.31 2.69
C ILE A 57 -28.19 11.19 1.31
N VAL A 58 -27.65 10.02 1.01
CA VAL A 58 -27.36 9.64 -0.36
C VAL A 58 -28.73 9.41 -0.98
N PHE A 59 -29.16 10.30 -1.88
CA PHE A 59 -30.49 10.36 -2.49
C PHE A 59 -30.99 9.05 -3.16
N ASN A 60 -30.16 8.01 -3.21
CA ASN A 60 -30.45 6.78 -3.93
C ASN A 60 -30.67 5.53 -3.04
N ARG A 61 -30.59 5.63 -1.70
CA ARG A 61 -30.97 4.52 -0.81
C ARG A 61 -31.29 5.00 0.60
N VAL A 62 -32.55 4.85 0.99
CA VAL A 62 -32.98 4.92 2.40
C VAL A 62 -32.99 3.49 2.92
N GLU A 63 -31.89 3.05 3.53
CA GLU A 63 -31.87 1.80 4.30
C GLU A 63 -32.19 2.14 5.75
N THR A 64 -33.40 1.79 6.21
CA THR A 64 -33.74 1.79 7.63
C THR A 64 -33.01 0.63 8.28
N VAL A 65 -31.81 0.88 8.79
CA VAL A 65 -31.07 -0.10 9.59
C VAL A 65 -31.81 -0.25 10.92
N LEU A 66 -32.62 -1.30 11.06
CA LEU A 66 -33.32 -1.67 12.30
C LEU A 66 -32.37 -1.92 13.49
N GLY A 67 -31.06 -2.07 13.24
CA GLY A 67 -30.02 -2.05 14.26
C GLY A 67 -29.32 -0.69 14.28
N GLY A 68 -29.44 0.05 15.38
CA GLY A 68 -28.78 1.34 15.55
C GLY A 68 -27.29 1.30 15.18
N TYR A 69 -26.79 2.38 14.58
CA TYR A 69 -25.38 2.51 14.20
C TYR A 69 -24.47 2.35 15.43
N GLU A 70 -23.91 1.15 15.61
CA GLU A 70 -22.97 0.91 16.70
C GLU A 70 -21.69 1.70 16.49
N THR A 71 -21.38 2.59 17.44
CA THR A 71 -20.11 3.33 17.43
C THR A 71 -18.94 2.33 17.49
N LYS A 72 -17.80 2.65 16.85
CA LYS A 72 -16.57 1.83 16.91
C LYS A 72 -16.12 1.47 18.34
N MET A 73 -16.55 2.23 19.34
CA MET A 73 -16.30 1.95 20.75
C MET A 73 -17.19 0.84 21.29
N GLN A 74 -18.47 0.81 20.94
CA GLN A 74 -19.42 -0.22 21.35
C GLN A 74 -19.03 -1.59 20.78
N THR A 75 -18.62 -1.65 19.50
CA THR A 75 -18.15 -2.89 18.88
C THR A 75 -16.87 -3.44 19.52
N LYS A 76 -15.95 -2.58 19.98
CA LYS A 76 -14.76 -2.99 20.75
C LYS A 76 -15.13 -3.56 22.11
N ILE A 77 -16.09 -2.95 22.81
CA ILE A 77 -16.57 -3.43 24.11
C ILE A 77 -17.25 -4.79 23.95
N LYS A 78 -18.12 -4.95 22.95
CA LYS A 78 -18.75 -6.24 22.64
C LYS A 78 -17.71 -7.32 22.35
N ARG A 79 -16.68 -7.00 21.57
CA ARG A 79 -15.56 -7.93 21.29
C ARG A 79 -14.81 -8.36 22.55
N LYS A 80 -14.45 -7.41 23.42
CA LYS A 80 -13.81 -7.72 24.71
C LYS A 80 -14.70 -8.59 25.60
N LYS A 81 -16.02 -8.36 25.58
CA LYS A 81 -17.01 -9.16 26.33
C LYS A 81 -17.18 -10.57 25.74
N SER A 82 -17.02 -10.74 24.42
CA SER A 82 -17.10 -12.05 23.76
C SER A 82 -15.85 -12.92 23.94
N GLU A 83 -14.76 -12.39 24.51
CA GLU A 83 -13.53 -13.15 24.73
C GLU A 83 -13.69 -14.10 25.92
N LYS A 84 -13.71 -15.41 25.63
CA LYS A 84 -13.77 -16.49 26.62
C LYS A 84 -12.51 -16.47 27.49
N GLY A 85 -12.70 -16.41 28.81
CA GLY A 85 -11.61 -16.49 29.78
C GLY A 85 -10.60 -15.34 29.75
N LYS A 86 -10.94 -14.18 29.16
CA LYS A 86 -10.03 -13.04 28.89
C LYS A 86 -8.85 -13.39 27.97
N ILE A 87 -8.95 -14.50 27.22
CA ILE A 87 -7.92 -14.96 26.29
C ILE A 87 -8.42 -14.72 24.86
N THR A 88 -7.72 -13.85 24.14
CA THR A 88 -8.04 -13.56 22.74
C THR A 88 -7.62 -14.73 21.84
N PRO A 89 -8.47 -15.23 20.93
CA PRO A 89 -8.09 -16.35 20.09
C PRO A 89 -7.06 -15.90 19.03
N LEU A 90 -6.05 -16.73 18.78
CA LEU A 90 -4.98 -16.44 17.82
C LEU A 90 -5.45 -16.70 16.39
N THR A 91 -6.17 -15.72 15.85
CA THR A 91 -6.88 -15.82 14.58
C THR A 91 -6.31 -14.89 13.51
N GLY A 92 -6.52 -15.24 12.24
CA GLY A 92 -6.25 -14.36 11.11
C GLY A 92 -5.03 -14.72 10.25
N LYS A 93 -4.57 -13.74 9.46
CA LYS A 93 -3.51 -13.88 8.44
C LYS A 93 -2.33 -12.91 8.65
N ASN A 94 -2.26 -12.29 9.83
CA ASN A 94 -1.19 -11.39 10.23
C ASN A 94 -0.10 -12.17 10.97
N TYR A 95 0.64 -13.01 10.24
CA TYR A 95 1.61 -13.94 10.82
C TYR A 95 2.67 -13.27 11.71
N LYS A 96 3.08 -12.03 11.42
CA LYS A 96 3.99 -11.25 12.30
C LYS A 96 3.39 -10.95 13.68
N GLN A 97 2.14 -10.49 13.70
CA GLN A 97 1.44 -10.19 14.94
C GLN A 97 1.08 -11.47 15.71
N LEU A 98 0.79 -12.57 15.01
CA LEU A 98 0.52 -13.85 15.65
C LEU A 98 1.80 -14.38 16.31
N LEU A 99 2.93 -14.37 15.59
CA LEU A 99 4.23 -14.78 16.13
C LEU A 99 4.58 -14.04 17.42
N SER A 100 4.54 -12.70 17.38
CA SER A 100 4.78 -11.87 18.58
C SER A 100 3.82 -12.15 19.73
N ARG A 101 2.57 -12.53 19.45
CA ARG A 101 1.63 -12.93 20.50
C ARG A 101 1.90 -14.32 21.06
N VAL A 102 2.41 -15.26 20.25
CA VAL A 102 2.83 -16.58 20.75
C VAL A 102 4.06 -16.42 21.62
N GLU A 103 5.07 -15.68 21.15
CA GLU A 103 6.30 -15.39 21.89
C GLU A 103 5.97 -14.72 23.23
N ALA A 104 5.17 -13.64 23.22
CA ALA A 104 4.74 -12.97 24.45
C ALA A 104 3.88 -13.85 25.39
N ARG A 105 3.25 -14.93 24.89
CA ARG A 105 2.56 -15.90 25.75
C ARG A 105 3.54 -16.87 26.39
N LYS A 106 4.54 -17.34 25.64
CA LYS A 106 5.59 -18.21 26.15
C LYS A 106 6.43 -17.50 27.21
N GLU A 107 6.88 -16.29 26.93
CA GLU A 107 7.64 -15.47 27.89
C GLU A 107 6.87 -15.27 29.20
N LYS A 108 5.56 -15.00 29.13
CA LYS A 108 4.71 -14.88 30.34
C LYS A 108 4.58 -16.18 31.11
N LEU A 109 4.52 -17.32 30.42
CA LEU A 109 4.47 -18.62 31.08
C LEU A 109 5.82 -18.97 31.70
N GLU A 110 6.93 -18.67 31.04
CA GLU A 110 8.29 -18.86 31.55
C GLU A 110 8.54 -17.98 32.79
N GLN A 111 8.23 -16.68 32.72
CA GLN A 111 8.31 -15.77 33.88
C GLN A 111 7.44 -16.19 35.06
N LEU A 112 6.29 -16.85 34.79
CA LEU A 112 5.43 -17.37 35.85
C LEU A 112 5.97 -18.70 36.40
N LYS A 113 6.58 -19.56 35.58
CA LYS A 113 7.22 -20.80 36.04
C LYS A 113 8.39 -20.51 36.98
N GLU A 114 9.20 -19.52 36.65
CA GLU A 114 10.34 -19.08 37.47
C GLU A 114 9.91 -18.57 38.86
N LYS A 115 8.69 -18.02 38.97
CA LYS A 115 8.16 -17.47 40.23
C LYS A 115 7.32 -18.48 41.00
N ASP A 116 6.35 -19.09 40.32
CA ASP A 116 5.30 -19.94 40.89
C ASP A 116 4.86 -21.02 39.86
N GLU A 117 5.39 -22.24 40.00
CA GLU A 117 5.07 -23.36 39.09
C GLU A 117 3.57 -23.73 39.08
N THR A 118 2.91 -23.63 40.23
CA THR A 118 1.48 -23.96 40.40
C THR A 118 0.58 -23.02 39.62
N LYS A 119 0.82 -21.71 39.73
CA LYS A 119 0.08 -20.67 38.98
C LYS A 119 0.35 -20.78 37.48
N ALA A 120 1.57 -21.15 37.08
CA ALA A 120 1.89 -21.40 35.68
C ALA A 120 1.10 -22.60 35.13
N ALA A 121 1.02 -23.71 35.87
CA ALA A 121 0.25 -24.89 35.46
C ALA A 121 -1.25 -24.60 35.34
N GLU A 122 -1.83 -23.80 36.25
CA GLU A 122 -3.23 -23.36 36.15
C GLU A 122 -3.47 -22.48 34.92
N MET A 123 -2.56 -21.54 34.64
CA MET A 123 -2.63 -20.68 33.46
C MET A 123 -2.51 -21.48 32.16
N GLU A 124 -1.62 -22.46 32.09
CA GLU A 124 -1.52 -23.37 30.94
C GLU A 124 -2.80 -24.17 30.74
N ARG A 125 -3.37 -24.74 31.82
CA ARG A 125 -4.66 -25.45 31.77
C ARG A 125 -5.76 -24.53 31.23
N LYS A 126 -5.85 -23.30 31.73
CA LYS A 126 -6.83 -22.31 31.27
C LYS A 126 -6.66 -21.97 29.79
N ILE A 127 -5.43 -21.81 29.30
CA ILE A 127 -5.15 -21.60 27.87
C ILE A 127 -5.58 -22.81 27.05
N LYS A 128 -5.27 -24.03 27.49
CA LYS A 128 -5.66 -25.27 26.80
C LYS A 128 -7.19 -25.41 26.71
N TRP A 129 -7.91 -25.20 27.80
CA TRP A 129 -9.38 -25.28 27.84
C TRP A 129 -10.05 -24.20 26.99
N THR A 130 -9.61 -22.94 27.10
CA THR A 130 -10.15 -21.85 26.26
C THR A 130 -9.88 -22.10 24.78
N ASN A 131 -8.71 -22.62 24.41
CA ASN A 131 -8.40 -23.02 23.04
C ASN A 131 -9.32 -24.13 22.53
N MET A 132 -9.63 -25.14 23.36
CA MET A 132 -10.59 -26.19 22.99
C MET A 132 -12.00 -25.62 22.78
N LEU A 133 -12.46 -24.73 23.67
CA LEU A 133 -13.77 -24.06 23.54
C LEU A 133 -13.88 -23.24 22.24
N TYR A 134 -12.81 -22.55 21.85
CA TYR A 134 -12.78 -21.80 20.59
C TYR A 134 -12.70 -22.72 19.37
N LYS A 135 -11.97 -23.84 19.43
CA LYS A 135 -11.96 -24.84 18.37
C LYS A 135 -13.33 -25.47 18.18
N ALA A 136 -14.04 -25.76 19.27
CA ALA A 136 -15.41 -26.29 19.25
C ALA A 136 -16.42 -25.29 18.64
N GLU A 137 -16.23 -23.98 18.87
CA GLU A 137 -17.00 -22.91 18.21
C GLU A 137 -16.69 -22.80 16.69
N GLY A 138 -15.66 -23.52 16.20
CA GLY A 138 -15.24 -23.49 14.79
C GLY A 138 -14.19 -22.41 14.49
N ILE A 139 -13.65 -21.75 15.50
CA ILE A 139 -12.60 -20.73 15.33
C ILE A 139 -11.26 -21.42 15.06
N LYS A 140 -10.66 -21.12 13.90
CA LYS A 140 -9.33 -21.63 13.50
C LYS A 140 -8.21 -20.91 14.24
N ILE A 141 -7.76 -21.51 15.32
CA ILE A 141 -6.64 -21.05 16.15
C ILE A 141 -5.30 -21.45 15.51
N LYS A 142 -4.33 -20.55 15.49
CA LYS A 142 -3.00 -20.74 14.90
C LYS A 142 -1.91 -20.40 15.91
N ASP A 143 -1.57 -21.37 16.74
CA ASP A 143 -0.65 -21.19 17.87
C ASP A 143 0.75 -21.76 17.59
N ASP A 144 0.92 -22.51 16.49
CA ASP A 144 2.18 -23.16 16.14
C ASP A 144 3.19 -22.18 15.53
N GLU A 145 4.30 -21.92 16.22
CA GLU A 145 5.33 -20.97 15.78
C GLU A 145 5.96 -21.36 14.45
N ASP A 146 6.31 -22.64 14.26
CA ASP A 146 6.95 -23.10 13.03
C ASP A 146 6.03 -22.94 11.83
N GLN A 147 4.75 -23.27 11.98
CA GLN A 147 3.77 -23.06 10.92
C GLN A 147 3.55 -21.57 10.63
N LEU A 148 3.59 -20.70 11.66
CA LEU A 148 3.50 -19.25 11.50
C LEU A 148 4.72 -18.69 10.76
N ARG A 149 5.94 -19.16 11.08
CA ARG A 149 7.19 -18.81 10.39
C ARG A 149 7.16 -19.26 8.93
N VAL A 150 6.77 -20.50 8.66
CA VAL A 150 6.61 -21.03 7.29
C VAL A 150 5.56 -20.22 6.51
N SER A 151 4.44 -19.89 7.15
CA SER A 151 3.37 -19.09 6.53
C SER A 151 3.83 -17.66 6.21
N LEU A 152 4.64 -17.06 7.08
CA LEU A 152 5.28 -15.77 6.85
C LEU A 152 6.22 -15.83 5.65
N LYS A 153 7.13 -16.81 5.60
CA LYS A 153 8.03 -17.04 4.46
C LYS A 153 7.26 -17.22 3.14
N ARG A 154 6.18 -18.01 3.14
CA ARG A 154 5.28 -18.19 1.97
C ARG A 154 4.63 -16.86 1.54
N LYS A 155 4.19 -16.03 2.50
CA LYS A 155 3.59 -14.72 2.23
C LYS A 155 4.60 -13.77 1.59
N GLU A 156 5.84 -13.78 2.06
CA GLU A 156 6.94 -12.97 1.52
C GLU A 156 7.36 -13.45 0.13
N LYS A 157 7.51 -14.75 -0.08
CA LYS A 157 7.77 -15.34 -1.41
C LYS A 157 6.71 -14.92 -2.43
N ARG A 158 5.43 -14.95 -2.07
CA ARG A 158 4.33 -14.50 -2.95
C ARG A 158 4.37 -12.99 -3.22
N ARG A 159 4.86 -12.18 -2.28
CA ARG A 159 5.06 -10.73 -2.49
C ARG A 159 6.23 -10.48 -3.44
N ALA A 160 7.36 -11.17 -3.23
CA ALA A 160 8.53 -11.09 -4.10
C ALA A 160 8.21 -11.51 -5.54
N GLN A 161 7.51 -12.63 -5.73
CA GLN A 161 7.04 -13.05 -7.05
C GLN A 161 6.15 -12.00 -7.74
N ARG A 162 5.22 -11.39 -7.00
CA ARG A 162 4.39 -10.30 -7.54
C ARG A 162 5.22 -9.09 -7.92
N LYS A 163 6.20 -8.68 -7.09
CA LYS A 163 7.12 -7.58 -7.39
C LYS A 163 7.92 -7.89 -8.66
N LYS A 164 8.50 -9.09 -8.79
CA LYS A 164 9.25 -9.52 -9.98
C LYS A 164 8.37 -9.49 -11.24
N LYS A 165 7.17 -10.07 -11.19
CA LYS A 165 6.22 -10.05 -12.32
C LYS A 165 5.85 -8.63 -12.74
N TRP A 166 5.70 -7.71 -11.79
CA TRP A 166 5.44 -6.30 -12.10
C TRP A 166 6.65 -5.61 -12.72
N SER A 167 7.86 -5.83 -12.19
CA SER A 167 9.11 -5.32 -12.77
C SER A 167 9.29 -5.76 -14.21
N GLN A 168 9.12 -7.07 -14.47
CA GLN A 168 9.21 -7.65 -15.80
C GLN A 168 8.19 -7.05 -16.77
N ARG A 169 6.96 -6.78 -16.31
CA ARG A 169 5.95 -6.11 -17.14
C ARG A 169 6.34 -4.68 -17.47
N SER A 170 6.87 -3.91 -16.50
CA SER A 170 7.34 -2.55 -16.77
C SER A 170 8.53 -2.54 -17.73
N GLU A 171 9.51 -3.41 -17.52
CA GLU A 171 10.68 -3.57 -18.38
C GLU A 171 10.26 -3.95 -19.80
N HIS A 172 9.32 -4.90 -19.94
CA HIS A 172 8.77 -5.30 -21.24
C HIS A 172 8.07 -4.16 -21.98
N VAL A 173 7.31 -3.33 -21.26
CA VAL A 173 6.64 -2.16 -21.86
C VAL A 173 7.68 -1.14 -22.33
N ILE A 174 8.71 -0.86 -21.52
CA ILE A 174 9.79 0.05 -21.87
C ILE A 174 10.57 -0.50 -23.08
N GLY A 175 10.92 -1.78 -23.07
CA GLY A 175 11.60 -2.45 -24.17
C GLY A 175 10.80 -2.40 -25.47
N LYS A 176 9.49 -2.66 -25.43
CA LYS A 176 8.61 -2.51 -26.61
C LYS A 176 8.55 -1.07 -27.12
N MET A 177 8.56 -0.08 -26.22
CA MET A 177 8.57 1.34 -26.61
C MET A 177 9.89 1.71 -27.29
N GLN A 178 11.02 1.26 -26.74
CA GLN A 178 12.35 1.46 -27.32
C GLN A 178 12.47 0.79 -28.68
N GLN A 179 12.10 -0.49 -28.80
CA GLN A 179 12.11 -1.21 -30.08
C GLN A 179 11.31 -0.50 -31.18
N ARG A 180 10.14 0.07 -30.84
CA ARG A 180 9.36 0.87 -31.80
C ARG A 180 10.10 2.14 -32.22
N GLN A 181 10.72 2.82 -31.28
CA GLN A 181 11.50 4.03 -31.57
C GLN A 181 12.75 3.71 -32.39
N ASP A 182 13.45 2.63 -32.08
CA ASP A 182 14.63 2.18 -32.82
C ASP A 182 14.28 1.75 -34.22
N LYS A 183 13.17 1.02 -34.41
CA LYS A 183 12.65 0.68 -35.75
C LYS A 183 12.35 1.95 -36.56
N ARG A 184 11.75 2.96 -35.92
CA ARG A 184 11.49 4.26 -36.57
C ARG A 184 12.80 4.96 -36.95
N ASN A 185 13.78 5.00 -36.05
CA ASN A 185 15.07 5.64 -36.29
C ASN A 185 15.84 4.94 -37.43
N LYS A 186 15.90 3.60 -37.42
CA LYS A 186 16.50 2.79 -38.49
C LYS A 186 15.80 3.02 -39.84
N ASN A 187 14.47 3.07 -39.86
CA ASN A 187 13.72 3.35 -41.09
C ASN A 187 13.99 4.77 -41.63
N ILE A 188 14.11 5.77 -40.75
CA ILE A 188 14.45 7.14 -41.14
C ILE A 188 15.89 7.20 -41.69
N GLN A 189 16.84 6.53 -41.04
CA GLN A 189 18.22 6.43 -41.53
C GLN A 189 18.29 5.75 -42.90
N LYS A 190 17.61 4.61 -43.09
CA LYS A 190 17.53 3.91 -44.38
C LYS A 190 16.93 4.80 -45.47
N ARG A 191 15.88 5.59 -45.17
CA ARG A 191 15.30 6.57 -46.11
C ARG A 191 16.29 7.69 -46.46
N LYS A 192 17.07 8.17 -45.49
CA LYS A 192 18.10 9.19 -45.73
C LYS A 192 19.23 8.65 -46.60
N GLN A 193 19.76 7.47 -46.26
CA GLN A 193 20.80 6.78 -47.04
C GLN A 193 20.33 6.49 -48.46
N GLY A 194 19.13 5.92 -48.64
CA GLY A 194 18.59 5.66 -49.98
C GLY A 194 18.38 6.93 -50.83
N LYS A 195 18.11 8.10 -50.21
CA LYS A 195 18.09 9.38 -50.95
C LYS A 195 19.49 9.80 -51.39
N ILE A 196 20.51 9.58 -50.56
CA ILE A 196 21.91 9.88 -50.88
C ILE A 196 22.40 8.93 -51.97
N GLU A 197 22.15 7.62 -51.84
CA GLU A 197 22.49 6.60 -52.84
C GLU A 197 21.84 6.88 -54.19
N LYS A 198 20.54 7.17 -54.23
CA LYS A 198 19.86 7.57 -55.49
C LYS A 198 20.48 8.82 -56.13
N LYS A 199 20.94 9.80 -55.33
CA LYS A 199 21.67 10.97 -55.85
C LYS A 199 23.03 10.56 -56.43
N LYS A 200 23.77 9.68 -55.74
CA LYS A 200 25.05 9.14 -56.21
C LYS A 200 24.88 8.34 -57.51
N GLU A 201 23.90 7.44 -57.59
CA GLU A 201 23.59 6.66 -58.79
C GLU A 201 23.23 7.55 -59.98
N ARG A 202 22.43 8.61 -59.77
CA ARG A 202 22.10 9.58 -60.82
C ARG A 202 23.35 10.34 -61.30
N ALA A 203 24.29 10.65 -60.41
CA ALA A 203 25.55 11.29 -60.79
C ALA A 203 26.43 10.34 -61.63
N ARG A 204 26.55 9.07 -61.21
CA ARG A 204 27.27 8.03 -61.96
C ARG A 204 26.68 7.80 -63.35
N LYS A 205 25.35 7.70 -63.47
CA LYS A 205 24.65 7.58 -64.77
C LYS A 205 24.88 8.76 -65.71
N LYS A 206 25.21 9.94 -65.17
CA LYS A 206 25.57 11.14 -65.94
C LYS A 206 27.09 11.25 -66.19
N GLY A 207 27.86 10.22 -65.91
CA GLY A 207 29.32 10.19 -66.12
C GLY A 207 30.13 10.99 -65.10
N ARG A 208 29.54 11.47 -64.00
CA ARG A 208 30.28 12.19 -62.95
C ARG A 208 30.99 11.21 -62.03
N VAL A 209 32.31 11.32 -61.94
CA VAL A 209 33.15 10.53 -61.02
C VAL A 209 32.96 11.04 -59.60
N LEU A 210 32.60 10.16 -58.66
CA LEU A 210 32.44 10.50 -57.24
C LEU A 210 33.75 10.26 -56.48
N PRO A 211 34.03 11.03 -55.41
CA PRO A 211 35.23 10.84 -54.57
C PRO A 211 35.36 9.44 -53.96
N GLU A 212 34.24 8.72 -53.77
CA GLU A 212 34.25 7.33 -53.30
C GLU A 212 34.75 6.35 -54.36
N ASP A 213 34.53 6.64 -55.64
CA ASP A 213 34.96 5.79 -56.75
C ASP A 213 36.48 5.95 -56.98
N LEU A 214 37.01 7.16 -56.77
CA LEU A 214 38.47 7.42 -56.75
C LEU A 214 39.18 6.69 -55.60
N LYS A 215 38.59 6.67 -54.41
CA LYS A 215 39.12 5.92 -53.26
C LYS A 215 39.08 4.41 -53.47
N LYS A 216 38.12 3.90 -54.24
CA LYS A 216 38.00 2.49 -54.60
C LYS A 216 38.99 2.05 -55.68
N ALA A 217 39.40 2.96 -56.56
CA ALA A 217 40.38 2.69 -57.61
C ALA A 217 41.84 2.84 -57.14
N ALA A 218 42.06 3.47 -55.97
CA ALA A 218 43.37 3.61 -55.34
C ALA A 218 43.74 2.46 -54.37
N VAL A 219 42.86 1.46 -54.23
CA VAL A 219 43.06 0.19 -53.52
C VAL A 219 43.09 -0.92 -54.56
#